data_AF-A0A916XSY8-F1
#
_entry.id   AF-A0A916XSY8-F1
#
_cell.length_a   1.000
_cell.length_b   1.000
_cell.length_c   1.000
_cell.angle_alpha   90.00
_cell.angle_beta   90.00
_cell.angle_gamma   90.00
#
_symmetry.space_group_name_H-M   'P 1'
#
loop_
_entity.id
_entity.type
_entity.pdbx_description
1 polymer ?
#
loop_
_entity_poly.entity_id
_entity_poly.type
_entity_poly.pdbx_seq_one_letter_code
_entity_poly.pdbx_strand_id
1 'polypeptide(L)'
;MTDLARRALAPNALPEAAPGETRLIGGVRVTAARGEAVARDIAGRLKTGTFTKVAFVNAHCINLAYERGEYRRALADFTVLPDGVGVDLASRLLFGRPFPENLNGTDFVPFLLGRLPGGARVGLIGARPGVAEAAAAKFAADLPQHDFLPISDGFYAEGAETEAVLARTRDAEVDIVLVALGVPRQELFIAQHLTAAETTVAIAVGALFDFKAGIVPRAPAVVRHLRAEWLFRLCAEPRRLWRRYVLGNPRFLTHILRERRRRSAADAL
;
A
#
# COMPACT_ATOMS: atom_id res chain seq x y z
N MET A 1 44.45 12.57 -17.37
CA MET A 1 44.30 11.31 -16.63
C MET A 1 43.18 11.45 -15.60
N THR A 2 41.95 11.65 -16.08
CA THR A 2 40.90 10.63 -16.33
C THR A 2 39.98 10.55 -15.13
N ASP A 3 38.78 11.08 -15.34
CA ASP A 3 37.40 10.72 -14.94
C ASP A 3 37.10 9.43 -14.12
N LEU A 4 38.11 8.64 -13.74
CA LEU A 4 38.03 7.40 -12.99
C LEU A 4 37.94 7.60 -11.47
N ALA A 5 38.32 8.77 -10.93
CA ALA A 5 38.34 9.00 -9.49
C ALA A 5 36.98 9.46 -8.89
N ARG A 6 36.01 9.91 -9.71
CA ARG A 6 34.66 10.29 -9.24
C ARG A 6 33.64 9.16 -9.22
N ARG A 7 33.99 7.97 -9.72
CA ARG A 7 33.08 6.80 -9.77
C ARG A 7 33.02 5.96 -8.48
N ALA A 8 33.78 6.31 -7.45
CA ALA A 8 33.92 5.50 -6.25
C ALA A 8 33.22 6.09 -5.03
N LEU A 9 31.91 6.44 -5.12
CA LEU A 9 31.04 6.73 -3.96
C LEU A 9 29.53 6.88 -4.30
N ALA A 10 29.01 6.17 -5.31
CA ALA A 10 27.57 6.04 -5.49
C ALA A 10 27.14 4.63 -5.04
N PRO A 11 26.26 4.47 -4.03
CA PRO A 11 25.71 3.17 -3.70
C PRO A 11 24.89 2.70 -4.89
N ASN A 12 25.40 1.68 -5.58
CA ASN A 12 24.76 0.83 -6.59
C ASN A 12 23.30 1.22 -6.90
N ALA A 13 23.12 2.27 -7.70
CA ALA A 13 21.79 2.72 -8.10
C ALA A 13 21.25 1.65 -9.06
N LEU A 14 20.33 0.83 -8.55
CA LEU A 14 19.55 -0.06 -9.41
C LEU A 14 18.96 0.79 -10.55
N PRO A 15 19.01 0.32 -11.81
CA PRO A 15 18.47 1.05 -12.95
C PRO A 15 17.02 1.47 -12.68
N GLU A 16 16.65 2.65 -13.16
CA GLU A 16 15.28 3.17 -13.05
C GLU A 16 14.33 2.15 -13.70
N ALA A 17 13.55 1.45 -12.89
CA ALA A 17 12.58 0.50 -13.40
C ALA A 17 11.51 1.27 -14.17
N ALA A 18 11.21 0.82 -15.39
CA ALA A 18 10.23 1.45 -16.25
C ALA A 18 8.84 1.51 -15.56
N PRO A 19 8.03 2.55 -15.81
CA PRO A 19 6.65 2.58 -15.36
C PRO A 19 5.93 1.33 -15.88
N GLY A 20 5.52 0.43 -14.97
CA GLY A 20 4.84 -0.82 -15.32
C GLY A 20 5.66 -2.11 -15.13
N GLU A 21 6.93 -2.08 -14.70
CA GLU A 21 7.59 -3.32 -14.27
C GLU A 21 6.83 -3.90 -13.06
N THR A 22 6.36 -5.14 -13.19
CA THR A 22 5.71 -5.87 -12.10
C THR A 22 6.40 -7.20 -11.89
N ARG A 23 6.31 -7.71 -10.66
CA ARG A 23 6.79 -9.03 -10.25
C ARG A 23 5.62 -9.83 -9.73
N LEU A 24 5.40 -10.99 -10.32
CA LEU A 24 4.45 -11.94 -9.77
C LEU A 24 5.01 -12.48 -8.45
N ILE A 25 4.33 -12.24 -7.33
CA ILE A 25 4.66 -12.76 -6.00
C ILE A 25 3.40 -13.41 -5.45
N GLY A 26 3.41 -14.72 -5.25
CA GLY A 26 2.27 -15.42 -4.69
C GLY A 26 0.98 -15.29 -5.51
N GLY A 27 1.10 -15.16 -6.83
CA GLY A 27 -0.04 -14.95 -7.73
C GLY A 27 -0.58 -13.52 -7.78
N VAL A 28 0.09 -12.54 -7.15
CA VAL A 28 -0.23 -11.11 -7.20
C VAL A 28 0.86 -10.39 -8.00
N ARG A 29 0.49 -9.52 -8.94
CA ARG A 29 1.45 -8.67 -9.66
C ARG A 29 1.79 -7.46 -8.80
N VAL A 30 3.02 -7.39 -8.31
CA VAL A 30 3.50 -6.32 -7.43
C VAL A 30 4.42 -5.39 -8.21
N THR A 31 4.13 -4.09 -8.20
CA THR A 31 4.90 -3.05 -8.87
C THR A 31 6.34 -3.03 -8.37
N ALA A 32 7.28 -3.13 -9.30
CA ALA A 32 8.71 -3.05 -9.05
C ALA A 32 9.27 -1.73 -9.56
N ALA A 33 8.82 -0.63 -8.97
CA ALA A 33 9.25 0.73 -9.30
C ALA A 33 9.66 1.52 -8.06
N ARG A 34 10.33 2.65 -8.27
CA ARG A 34 10.67 3.61 -7.20
C ARG A 34 9.47 4.50 -6.89
N GLY A 35 9.42 5.04 -5.68
CA GLY A 35 8.31 5.87 -5.21
C GLY A 35 8.06 7.09 -6.09
N GLU A 36 9.12 7.75 -6.56
CA GLU A 36 9.03 8.88 -7.50
C GLU A 36 8.32 8.51 -8.81
N ALA A 37 8.62 7.34 -9.39
CA ALA A 37 7.98 6.90 -10.63
C ALA A 37 6.50 6.57 -10.42
N VAL A 38 6.17 5.91 -9.30
CA VAL A 38 4.77 5.61 -8.94
C VAL A 38 3.99 6.89 -8.66
N ALA A 39 4.57 7.84 -7.92
CA ALA A 39 3.93 9.12 -7.63
C ALA A 39 3.67 9.94 -8.90
N ARG A 40 4.64 9.95 -9.83
CA ARG A 40 4.48 10.60 -11.14
C ARG A 40 3.36 9.96 -11.97
N ASP A 41 3.28 8.62 -11.99
CA ASP A 41 2.19 7.90 -12.68
C ASP A 41 0.82 8.26 -12.08
N ILE A 42 0.68 8.19 -10.75
CA ILE A 42 -0.57 8.55 -10.06
C ILE A 42 -0.95 10.02 -10.32
N ALA A 43 0.02 10.94 -10.27
CA ALA A 43 -0.25 12.36 -10.57
C ALA A 43 -0.68 12.57 -12.04
N GLY A 44 -0.14 11.78 -12.97
CA GLY A 44 -0.59 11.76 -14.36
C GLY A 44 -2.03 11.30 -14.50
N ARG A 45 -2.40 10.21 -13.80
CA ARG A 45 -3.77 9.66 -13.82
C ARG A 45 -4.80 10.57 -13.17
N LEU A 46 -4.40 11.29 -12.13
CA LEU A 46 -5.22 12.36 -11.53
C LEU A 46 -5.55 13.44 -12.58
N LYS A 47 -4.56 13.89 -13.35
CA LYS A 47 -4.76 14.90 -14.40
C LYS A 47 -5.66 14.42 -15.54
N THR A 48 -5.62 13.14 -15.88
CA THR A 48 -6.42 12.55 -16.96
C THR A 48 -7.77 12.02 -16.48
N GLY A 49 -8.12 12.15 -15.20
CA GLY A 49 -9.35 11.58 -14.64
C GLY A 49 -9.43 10.05 -14.75
N THR A 50 -8.28 9.37 -14.84
CA THR A 50 -8.24 7.93 -15.05
C THR A 50 -8.37 7.21 -13.71
N PHE A 51 -9.52 6.55 -13.51
CA PHE A 51 -9.79 5.84 -12.27
C PHE A 51 -8.71 4.80 -11.96
N THR A 52 -8.13 4.90 -10.77
CA THR A 52 -6.96 4.13 -10.36
C THR A 52 -7.14 3.56 -8.96
N LYS A 53 -6.87 2.27 -8.82
CA LYS A 53 -6.89 1.55 -7.54
C LYS A 53 -5.47 1.26 -7.10
N VAL A 54 -5.12 1.59 -5.87
CA VAL A 54 -3.79 1.38 -5.30
C VAL A 54 -3.93 0.57 -4.01
N ALA A 55 -3.10 -0.46 -3.85
CA ALA A 55 -3.06 -1.28 -2.63
C ALA A 55 -1.63 -1.61 -2.24
N PHE A 56 -1.42 -1.96 -0.97
CA PHE A 56 -0.13 -2.37 -0.45
C PHE A 56 -0.19 -3.84 -0.03
N VAL A 57 0.81 -4.63 -0.43
CA VAL A 57 0.88 -6.04 -0.04
C VAL A 57 2.11 -6.34 0.78
N ASN A 58 1.89 -7.04 1.89
CA ASN A 58 2.90 -7.66 2.73
C ASN A 58 2.66 -9.19 2.78
N ALA A 59 3.47 -9.92 3.54
CA ALA A 59 3.39 -11.38 3.64
C ALA A 59 1.98 -11.91 3.98
N HIS A 60 1.22 -11.19 4.82
CA HIS A 60 -0.13 -11.58 5.18
C HIS A 60 -1.12 -11.41 4.02
N CYS A 61 -1.01 -10.32 3.25
CA CYS A 61 -1.84 -10.12 2.06
C CYS A 61 -1.59 -11.23 1.04
N ILE A 62 -0.33 -11.64 0.86
CA ILE A 62 0.01 -12.75 -0.04
C ILE A 62 -0.60 -14.08 0.45
N ASN A 63 -0.53 -14.39 1.74
CA ASN A 63 -1.22 -15.58 2.29
C ASN A 63 -2.73 -15.52 2.04
N LEU A 64 -3.36 -14.37 2.26
CA LEU A 64 -4.78 -14.17 1.98
C LEU A 64 -5.10 -14.36 0.49
N ALA A 65 -4.24 -13.91 -0.42
CA ALA A 65 -4.42 -14.11 -1.85
C ALA A 65 -4.31 -15.59 -2.28
N TYR A 66 -3.57 -16.42 -1.53
CA TYR A 66 -3.58 -17.88 -1.71
C TYR A 66 -4.86 -18.53 -1.18
N GLU A 67 -5.40 -18.03 -0.07
CA GLU A 67 -6.57 -18.59 0.60
C GLU A 67 -7.89 -18.16 -0.04
N ARG A 68 -7.96 -16.92 -0.54
CA ARG A 68 -9.18 -16.26 -0.98
C ARG A 68 -9.05 -15.83 -2.44
N GLY A 69 -9.66 -16.62 -3.33
CA GLY A 69 -9.64 -16.34 -4.77
C GLY A 69 -10.29 -15.01 -5.16
N GLU A 70 -11.31 -14.56 -4.42
CA GLU A 70 -11.94 -13.24 -4.60
C GLU A 70 -10.95 -12.09 -4.36
N TYR A 71 -10.15 -12.15 -3.30
CA TYR A 71 -9.18 -11.11 -2.94
C TYR A 71 -8.06 -11.03 -3.97
N ARG A 72 -7.54 -12.18 -4.40
CA ARG A 72 -6.55 -12.24 -5.47
C ARG A 72 -7.07 -11.67 -6.79
N ARG A 73 -8.32 -11.98 -7.15
CA ARG A 73 -8.96 -11.44 -8.36
C ARG A 73 -9.16 -9.93 -8.25
N ALA A 74 -9.64 -9.45 -7.11
CA ALA A 74 -9.79 -8.00 -6.88
C ALA A 74 -8.47 -7.26 -7.10
N LEU A 75 -7.35 -7.78 -6.57
CA LEU A 75 -6.02 -7.18 -6.73
C LEU A 75 -5.48 -7.17 -8.17
N ALA A 76 -6.08 -7.91 -9.11
CA ALA A 76 -5.59 -7.97 -10.49
C ALA A 76 -5.66 -6.62 -11.22
N ASP A 77 -6.61 -5.77 -10.81
CA ASP A 77 -6.86 -4.43 -11.39
C ASP A 77 -6.28 -3.30 -10.53
N PHE A 78 -5.41 -3.63 -9.56
CA PHE A 78 -4.77 -2.64 -8.69
C PHE A 78 -3.33 -2.39 -9.13
N THR A 79 -2.87 -1.15 -8.94
CA THR A 79 -1.45 -0.88 -8.78
C THR A 79 -1.05 -1.34 -7.37
N VAL A 80 -0.38 -2.49 -7.30
CA VAL A 80 -0.04 -3.13 -6.01
C VAL A 80 1.40 -2.80 -5.62
N LEU A 81 1.59 -2.12 -4.51
CA LEU A 81 2.89 -1.66 -4.03
C LEU A 81 3.47 -2.61 -2.95
N PRO A 82 4.80 -2.86 -2.95
CA PRO A 82 5.43 -3.72 -1.97
C PRO A 82 5.50 -3.04 -0.59
N ASP A 83 5.02 -3.72 0.43
CA ASP A 83 5.06 -3.27 1.83
C ASP A 83 5.78 -4.28 2.73
N GLY A 84 6.97 -3.89 3.18
CA GLY A 84 7.72 -4.59 4.22
C GLY A 84 8.69 -5.67 3.72
N VAL A 85 9.42 -6.24 4.69
CA VAL A 85 10.57 -7.13 4.44
C VAL A 85 10.16 -8.45 3.79
N GLY A 86 9.00 -9.00 4.14
CA GLY A 86 8.57 -10.31 3.64
C GLY A 86 8.47 -10.35 2.11
N VAL A 87 7.88 -9.31 1.52
CA VAL A 87 7.69 -9.22 0.07
C VAL A 87 9.02 -8.91 -0.64
N ASP A 88 9.89 -8.12 -0.03
CA ASP A 88 11.27 -7.93 -0.52
C ASP A 88 12.09 -9.23 -0.52
N LEU A 89 11.99 -10.03 0.55
CA LEU A 89 12.61 -11.36 0.61
C LEU A 89 12.06 -12.28 -0.48
N ALA A 90 10.75 -12.28 -0.71
CA ALA A 90 10.17 -13.06 -1.79
C ALA A 90 10.70 -12.64 -3.17
N SER A 91 10.85 -11.34 -3.41
CA SER A 91 11.48 -10.86 -4.64
C SER A 91 12.92 -11.35 -4.79
N ARG A 92 13.73 -11.29 -3.73
CA ARG A 92 15.11 -11.82 -3.76
C ARG A 92 15.14 -13.31 -4.07
N LEU A 93 14.25 -14.09 -3.46
CA LEU A 93 14.20 -15.55 -3.66
C LEU A 93 13.71 -15.94 -5.06
N LEU A 94 12.77 -15.20 -5.64
CA LEU A 94 12.12 -15.54 -6.91
C LEU A 94 12.78 -14.90 -8.13
N PHE A 95 13.41 -13.73 -7.97
CA PHE A 95 13.95 -12.92 -9.07
C PHE A 95 15.43 -12.57 -8.87
N GLY A 96 16.07 -13.05 -7.81
CA GLY A 96 17.48 -12.79 -7.51
C GLY A 96 17.80 -11.36 -7.06
N ARG A 97 16.81 -10.46 -6.99
CA ARG A 97 16.99 -9.05 -6.65
C ARG A 97 15.87 -8.50 -5.76
N PRO A 98 16.15 -7.54 -4.86
CA PRO A 98 15.11 -6.86 -4.06
C PRO A 98 14.19 -6.01 -4.94
N PHE A 99 13.06 -5.57 -4.36
CA PHE A 99 12.29 -4.47 -4.97
C PHE A 99 13.15 -3.19 -5.00
N PRO A 100 12.95 -2.30 -5.99
CA PRO A 100 13.71 -1.04 -6.04
C PRO A 100 13.53 -0.17 -4.78
N GLU A 101 12.35 -0.24 -4.17
CA GLU A 101 12.02 0.51 -2.96
C GLU A 101 10.93 -0.22 -2.15
N ASN A 102 10.94 -0.02 -0.82
CA ASN A 102 9.87 -0.46 0.06
C ASN A 102 8.82 0.65 0.16
N LEU A 103 7.76 0.55 -0.65
CA LEU A 103 6.71 1.53 -0.77
C LEU A 103 5.62 1.31 0.28
N ASN A 104 6.01 1.18 1.55
CA ASN A 104 5.07 0.97 2.64
C ASN A 104 4.05 2.12 2.68
N GLY A 105 2.77 1.80 2.94
CA GLY A 105 1.69 2.80 2.86
C GLY A 105 1.84 3.95 3.86
N THR A 106 2.52 3.72 5.00
CA THR A 106 2.74 4.74 6.03
C THR A 106 3.72 5.84 5.62
N ASP A 107 4.66 5.55 4.72
CA ASP A 107 5.61 6.53 4.17
C ASP A 107 5.19 6.99 2.77
N PHE A 108 4.73 6.07 1.92
CA PHE A 108 4.43 6.38 0.53
C PHE A 108 3.23 7.32 0.37
N VAL A 109 2.17 7.18 1.18
CA VAL A 109 0.98 8.04 1.03
C VAL A 109 1.28 9.50 1.36
N PRO A 110 1.89 9.86 2.50
CA PRO A 110 2.31 11.24 2.76
C PRO A 110 3.30 11.77 1.70
N PHE A 111 4.24 10.92 1.26
CA PHE A 111 5.18 11.25 0.20
C PHE A 111 4.46 11.61 -1.11
N LEU A 112 3.52 10.76 -1.55
CA LEU A 112 2.71 10.96 -2.75
C LEU A 112 1.95 12.29 -2.67
N LEU A 113 1.19 12.49 -1.60
CA LEU A 113 0.40 13.71 -1.41
C LEU A 113 1.29 14.95 -1.42
N GLY A 114 2.44 14.93 -0.75
CA GLY A 114 3.39 16.06 -0.77
C GLY A 114 4.05 16.35 -2.13
N ARG A 115 3.94 15.45 -3.13
CA ARG A 115 4.38 15.71 -4.52
C ARG A 115 3.26 16.24 -5.42
N LEU A 116 2.00 16.18 -4.98
CA LEU A 116 0.89 16.66 -5.79
C LEU A 116 0.86 18.19 -5.79
N PRO A 117 0.39 18.82 -6.89
CA PRO A 117 0.07 20.23 -6.85
C PRO A 117 -1.04 20.50 -5.82
N GLY A 118 -1.05 21.70 -5.23
CA GLY A 118 -2.09 22.10 -4.29
C GLY A 118 -3.50 22.03 -4.88
N GLY A 119 -4.50 21.92 -4.01
CA GLY A 119 -5.93 21.88 -4.35
C GLY A 119 -6.55 20.49 -4.37
N ALA A 120 -5.76 19.41 -4.20
CA ALA A 120 -6.32 18.06 -4.13
C ALA A 120 -7.29 17.91 -2.93
N ARG A 121 -8.47 17.35 -3.20
CA ARG A 121 -9.49 16.99 -2.21
C ARG A 121 -9.35 15.51 -1.85
N VAL A 122 -8.97 15.23 -0.62
CA VAL A 122 -8.64 13.88 -0.14
C VAL A 122 -9.71 13.39 0.84
N GLY A 123 -10.52 12.43 0.42
CA GLY A 123 -11.52 11.76 1.26
C GLY A 123 -10.91 10.67 2.14
N LEU A 124 -11.36 10.56 3.39
CA LEU A 124 -10.95 9.52 4.34
C LEU A 124 -12.14 8.62 4.71
N ILE A 125 -12.03 7.32 4.43
CA ILE A 125 -13.03 6.30 4.78
C ILE A 125 -12.39 5.21 5.63
N GLY A 126 -12.93 4.91 6.80
CA GLY A 126 -12.53 3.77 7.62
C GLY A 126 -11.95 4.14 8.98
N ALA A 127 -11.24 3.17 9.58
CA ALA A 127 -10.83 3.20 10.99
C ALA A 127 -12.02 3.24 11.98
N ARG A 128 -11.73 3.48 13.26
CA ARG A 128 -12.76 3.61 14.31
C ARG A 128 -13.39 5.01 14.27
N PRO A 129 -14.59 5.19 14.83
CA PRO A 129 -15.21 6.51 14.98
C PRO A 129 -14.23 7.52 15.60
N GLY A 130 -14.12 8.71 14.99
CA GLY A 130 -13.21 9.78 15.42
C GLY A 130 -11.78 9.69 14.88
N VAL A 131 -11.36 8.54 14.34
CA VAL A 131 -9.96 8.34 13.87
C VAL A 131 -9.73 8.99 12.51
N ALA A 132 -10.72 8.92 11.60
CA ALA A 132 -10.61 9.56 10.29
C ALA A 132 -10.53 11.09 10.43
N GLU A 133 -11.31 11.67 11.35
CA GLU A 133 -11.32 13.09 11.67
C GLU A 133 -9.99 13.55 12.26
N ALA A 134 -9.45 12.80 13.22
CA ALA A 134 -8.15 13.08 13.81
C ALA A 134 -7.02 12.97 12.77
N ALA A 135 -7.08 11.97 11.89
CA ALA A 135 -6.12 11.80 10.80
C ALA A 135 -6.22 12.97 9.79
N ALA A 136 -7.43 13.37 9.40
CA ALA A 136 -7.67 14.49 8.50
C ALA A 136 -7.09 15.80 9.06
N ALA A 137 -7.32 16.10 10.34
CA ALA A 137 -6.75 17.29 10.99
C ALA A 137 -5.22 17.29 10.98
N LYS A 138 -4.59 16.13 11.22
CA LYS A 138 -3.13 15.99 11.17
C LYS A 138 -2.58 16.06 9.74
N PHE A 139 -3.33 15.58 8.75
CA PHE A 139 -2.95 15.72 7.36
C PHE A 139 -3.04 17.18 6.90
N ALA A 140 -4.12 17.88 7.25
CA ALA A 140 -4.30 19.30 6.93
C ALA A 140 -3.21 20.18 7.55
N ALA A 141 -2.75 19.86 8.76
CA ALA A 141 -1.63 20.55 9.39
C ALA A 141 -0.29 20.33 8.66
N ASP A 142 -0.03 19.10 8.19
CA ASP A 142 1.24 18.74 7.56
C ASP A 142 1.29 19.09 6.06
N LEU A 143 0.13 19.14 5.39
CA LEU A 143 -0.03 19.37 3.96
C LEU A 143 -1.14 20.40 3.71
N PRO A 144 -0.95 21.67 4.12
CA PRO A 144 -1.99 22.70 4.08
C PRO A 144 -2.42 23.11 2.66
N GLN A 145 -1.70 22.63 1.63
CA GLN A 145 -2.06 22.83 0.24
C GLN A 145 -3.19 21.92 -0.25
N HIS A 146 -3.71 21.01 0.58
CA HIS A 146 -4.79 20.06 0.22
C HIS A 146 -5.93 20.10 1.24
N ASP A 147 -7.12 19.73 0.78
CA ASP A 147 -8.29 19.55 1.64
C ASP A 147 -8.38 18.10 2.08
N PHE A 148 -8.59 17.84 3.37
CA PHE A 148 -8.76 16.51 3.93
C PHE A 148 -10.16 16.37 4.53
N LEU A 149 -10.99 15.53 3.91
CA LEU A 149 -12.41 15.40 4.24
C LEU A 149 -12.66 14.03 4.89
N PRO A 150 -12.97 13.95 6.19
CA PRO A 150 -13.45 12.71 6.79
C PRO A 150 -14.84 12.39 6.23
N ILE A 151 -14.97 11.25 5.55
CA ILE A 151 -16.22 10.82 4.91
C ILE A 151 -16.99 9.88 5.81
N SER A 152 -16.33 8.85 6.35
CA SER A 152 -16.97 7.86 7.22
C SER A 152 -15.94 7.09 8.02
N ASP A 153 -16.31 6.62 9.21
CA ASP A 153 -15.60 5.53 9.86
C ASP A 153 -15.88 4.19 9.16
N GLY A 154 -15.25 3.10 9.64
CA GLY A 154 -15.35 1.77 9.04
C GLY A 154 -16.46 0.86 9.59
N PHE A 155 -17.30 1.36 10.50
CA PHE A 155 -18.33 0.60 11.22
C PHE A 155 -19.72 0.87 10.65
N TYR A 156 -19.90 0.45 9.39
CA TYR A 156 -21.19 0.46 8.70
C TYR A 156 -21.52 -0.92 8.10
N ALA A 157 -22.82 -1.19 7.96
CA ALA A 157 -23.37 -2.40 7.36
C ALA A 157 -23.39 -2.33 5.82
N GLU A 158 -23.36 -3.49 5.17
CA GLU A 158 -23.56 -3.56 3.72
C GLU A 158 -25.00 -3.16 3.34
N GLY A 159 -25.17 -2.65 2.12
CA GLY A 159 -26.45 -2.13 1.63
C GLY A 159 -26.58 -0.63 1.82
N ALA A 160 -27.64 -0.17 2.49
CA ALA A 160 -28.01 1.24 2.55
C ALA A 160 -26.92 2.14 3.16
N GLU A 161 -26.19 1.67 4.17
CA GLU A 161 -25.13 2.47 4.79
C GLU A 161 -23.89 2.58 3.89
N THR A 162 -23.52 1.51 3.17
CA THR A 162 -22.50 1.59 2.11
C THR A 162 -22.90 2.62 1.05
N GLU A 163 -24.14 2.61 0.56
CA GLU A 163 -24.61 3.61 -0.40
C GLU A 163 -24.57 5.04 0.16
N ALA A 164 -24.87 5.24 1.44
CA ALA A 164 -24.73 6.53 2.09
C ALA A 164 -23.26 7.00 2.17
N VAL A 165 -22.31 6.09 2.35
CA VAL A 165 -20.87 6.41 2.27
C VAL A 165 -20.48 6.81 0.84
N LEU A 166 -20.95 6.07 -0.18
CA LEU A 166 -20.66 6.40 -1.58
C LEU A 166 -21.28 7.73 -1.99
N ALA A 167 -22.51 8.02 -1.56
CA ALA A 167 -23.17 9.30 -1.80
C ALA A 167 -22.39 10.47 -1.20
N ARG A 168 -22.00 10.37 0.09
CA ARG A 168 -21.14 11.39 0.72
C ARG A 168 -19.79 11.55 0.03
N THR A 169 -19.24 10.46 -0.52
CA THR A 169 -17.98 10.52 -1.27
C THR A 169 -18.15 11.32 -2.56
N ARG A 170 -19.23 11.09 -3.31
CA ARG A 170 -19.57 11.85 -4.52
C ARG A 170 -19.84 13.32 -4.21
N ASP A 171 -20.65 13.60 -3.19
CA ASP A 171 -20.99 14.96 -2.77
C ASP A 171 -19.76 15.76 -2.29
N ALA A 172 -18.74 15.07 -1.79
CA ALA A 172 -17.49 15.69 -1.38
C ALA A 172 -16.55 16.03 -2.54
N GLU A 173 -16.84 15.57 -3.77
CA GLU A 173 -16.05 15.83 -4.98
C GLU A 173 -14.54 15.56 -4.76
N VAL A 174 -14.21 14.37 -4.24
CA VAL A 174 -12.84 14.04 -3.85
C VAL A 174 -12.01 13.49 -5.02
N ASP A 175 -10.82 14.06 -5.23
CA ASP A 175 -9.86 13.57 -6.22
C ASP A 175 -9.25 12.23 -5.82
N ILE A 176 -9.04 12.05 -4.52
CA ILE A 176 -8.39 10.89 -3.91
C ILE A 176 -9.23 10.40 -2.72
N VAL A 177 -9.43 9.09 -2.61
CA VAL A 177 -10.01 8.45 -1.42
C VAL A 177 -8.99 7.52 -0.78
N LEU A 178 -8.72 7.73 0.51
CA LEU A 178 -7.94 6.83 1.35
C LEU A 178 -8.90 5.91 2.11
N VAL A 179 -8.75 4.59 1.95
CA VAL A 179 -9.63 3.57 2.56
C VAL A 179 -8.88 2.74 3.59
N ALA A 180 -9.31 2.84 4.85
CA ALA A 180 -8.70 2.22 6.04
C ALA A 180 -9.65 1.20 6.71
N LEU A 181 -10.26 0.32 5.92
CA LEU A 181 -11.18 -0.73 6.43
C LEU A 181 -10.47 -2.02 6.88
N GLY A 182 -9.16 -2.10 6.62
CA GLY A 182 -8.35 -3.28 6.89
C GLY A 182 -8.46 -4.34 5.78
N VAL A 183 -7.45 -5.21 5.71
CA VAL A 183 -7.35 -6.27 4.70
C VAL A 183 -8.20 -7.48 5.12
N PRO A 184 -9.00 -8.08 4.22
CA PRO A 184 -9.16 -7.79 2.79
C PRO A 184 -10.32 -6.81 2.47
N ARG A 185 -11.06 -6.34 3.48
CA ARG A 185 -12.29 -5.55 3.30
C ARG A 185 -12.06 -4.28 2.49
N GLN A 186 -10.93 -3.58 2.69
CA GLN A 186 -10.64 -2.34 1.98
C GLN A 186 -10.42 -2.55 0.47
N GLU A 187 -9.70 -3.60 0.08
CA GLU A 187 -9.47 -3.87 -1.35
C GLU A 187 -10.75 -4.36 -2.01
N LEU A 188 -11.55 -5.19 -1.32
CA LEU A 188 -12.84 -5.63 -1.82
C LEU A 188 -13.82 -4.46 -1.94
N PHE A 189 -13.88 -3.58 -0.95
CA PHE A 189 -14.71 -2.37 -0.99
C PHE A 189 -14.35 -1.48 -2.19
N ILE A 190 -13.06 -1.17 -2.38
CA ILE A 190 -12.59 -0.39 -3.53
C ILE A 190 -12.93 -1.11 -4.84
N ALA A 191 -12.73 -2.42 -4.91
CA ALA A 191 -12.96 -3.19 -6.12
C ALA A 191 -14.44 -3.23 -6.52
N GLN A 192 -15.33 -3.35 -5.53
CA GLN A 192 -16.77 -3.56 -5.70
C GLN A 192 -17.57 -2.27 -5.83
N HIS A 193 -17.18 -1.21 -5.14
CA HIS A 193 -18.04 -0.03 -4.95
C HIS A 193 -17.48 1.27 -5.53
N LEU A 194 -16.16 1.41 -5.63
CA LEU A 194 -15.58 2.66 -6.12
C LEU A 194 -15.37 2.61 -7.63
N THR A 195 -15.77 3.69 -8.27
CA THR A 195 -15.59 3.95 -9.69
C THR A 195 -15.09 5.39 -9.89
N ALA A 196 -14.95 5.81 -11.16
CA ALA A 196 -14.65 7.19 -11.51
C ALA A 196 -15.72 8.20 -11.02
N ALA A 197 -16.93 7.73 -10.64
CA ALA A 197 -17.98 8.61 -10.12
C ALA A 197 -17.67 9.09 -8.70
N GLU A 198 -17.02 8.26 -7.88
CA GLU A 198 -16.71 8.59 -6.49
C GLU A 198 -15.35 9.30 -6.35
N THR A 199 -14.36 8.90 -7.16
CA THR A 199 -13.01 9.46 -7.05
C THR A 199 -12.15 9.09 -8.27
N THR A 200 -11.05 9.82 -8.48
CA THR A 200 -10.07 9.45 -9.51
C THR A 200 -9.06 8.43 -8.98
N VAL A 201 -8.65 8.51 -7.71
CA VAL A 201 -7.67 7.57 -7.12
C VAL A 201 -8.17 7.03 -5.79
N ALA A 202 -8.35 5.71 -5.71
CA ALA A 202 -8.67 5.02 -4.46
C ALA A 202 -7.45 4.25 -3.93
N ILE A 203 -7.06 4.51 -2.69
CA ILE A 203 -5.88 3.91 -2.05
C ILE A 203 -6.30 3.13 -0.80
N ALA A 204 -6.06 1.83 -0.80
CA ALA A 204 -6.21 0.98 0.38
C ALA A 204 -5.03 1.19 1.33
N VAL A 205 -5.22 1.90 2.46
CA VAL A 205 -4.13 2.38 3.32
C VAL A 205 -3.95 1.61 4.64
N GLY A 206 -4.85 0.69 4.96
CA GLY A 206 -4.77 -0.10 6.19
C GLY A 206 -4.76 0.77 7.45
N ALA A 207 -3.76 0.58 8.32
CA ALA A 207 -3.67 1.27 9.62
C ALA A 207 -3.08 2.70 9.54
N LEU A 208 -2.97 3.29 8.34
CA LEU A 208 -2.40 4.63 8.17
C LEU A 208 -3.07 5.67 9.06
N PHE A 209 -4.39 5.63 9.20
CA PHE A 209 -5.13 6.60 10.02
C PHE A 209 -4.79 6.46 11.50
N ASP A 210 -4.67 5.24 12.04
CA ASP A 210 -4.28 5.03 13.43
C ASP A 210 -2.86 5.59 13.73
N PHE A 211 -1.93 5.45 12.78
CA PHE A 211 -0.60 6.06 12.91
C PHE A 211 -0.64 7.58 12.81
N LYS A 212 -1.39 8.12 11.83
CA LYS A 212 -1.47 9.56 11.59
C LYS A 212 -2.19 10.29 12.74
N ALA A 213 -3.24 9.69 13.30
CA ALA A 213 -3.95 10.18 14.46
C ALA A 213 -3.13 10.07 15.77
N GLY A 214 -1.96 9.42 15.74
CA GLY A 214 -1.09 9.23 16.91
C GLY A 214 -1.60 8.19 17.92
N ILE A 215 -2.56 7.37 17.52
CA ILE A 215 -3.17 6.34 18.38
C ILE A 215 -2.23 5.15 18.55
N VAL A 216 -1.50 4.80 17.48
CA VAL A 216 -0.49 3.74 17.50
C VAL A 216 0.89 4.39 17.37
N PRO A 217 1.81 4.14 18.30
CA PRO A 217 3.15 4.69 18.20
C PRO A 217 3.87 4.10 16.99
N ARG A 218 4.54 4.96 16.23
CA ARG A 218 5.39 4.52 15.14
C ARG A 218 6.68 3.92 15.70
N ALA A 219 7.20 2.88 15.06
CA ALA A 219 8.50 2.32 15.44
C ALA A 219 9.60 3.40 15.33
N PRO A 220 10.51 3.52 16.32
CA PRO A 220 11.63 4.46 16.26
C PRO A 220 12.42 4.32 14.97
N ALA A 221 13.04 5.42 14.51
CA ALA A 221 13.78 5.43 13.25
C ALA A 221 14.82 4.29 13.17
N VAL A 222 15.59 4.06 14.24
CA VAL A 222 16.57 2.97 14.30
C VAL A 222 15.94 1.60 14.05
N VAL A 223 14.78 1.32 14.66
CA VAL A 223 14.05 0.04 14.48
C VAL A 223 13.56 -0.12 13.03
N ARG A 224 13.11 0.98 12.41
CA ARG A 224 12.70 1.00 10.99
C ARG A 224 13.90 0.76 10.06
N HIS A 225 15.05 1.37 10.34
CA HIS A 225 16.28 1.15 9.57
C HIS A 225 16.80 -0.29 9.67
N LEU A 226 16.64 -0.91 10.84
CA LEU A 226 16.91 -2.34 11.05
C LEU A 226 15.86 -3.26 10.40
N ARG A 227 14.84 -2.69 9.75
CA ARG A 227 13.69 -3.40 9.16
C ARG A 227 12.96 -4.30 10.17
N ALA A 228 13.03 -3.96 11.45
CA ALA A 228 12.48 -4.71 12.58
C ALA A 228 11.13 -4.16 13.08
N GLU A 229 10.47 -3.30 12.28
CA GLU A 229 9.18 -2.72 12.63
C GLU A 229 8.10 -3.78 12.89
N TRP A 230 8.14 -4.91 12.19
CA TRP A 230 7.23 -6.02 12.44
C TRP A 230 7.37 -6.59 13.87
N LEU A 231 8.58 -6.60 14.41
CA LEU A 231 8.86 -7.07 15.78
C LEU A 231 8.36 -6.05 16.80
N PHE A 232 8.62 -4.76 16.58
CA PHE A 232 8.06 -3.69 17.42
C PHE A 232 6.53 -3.73 17.47
N ARG A 233 5.89 -3.92 16.32
CA ARG A 233 4.42 -4.07 16.25
C ARG A 233 3.94 -5.32 16.96
N LEU A 234 4.65 -6.45 16.85
CA LEU A 234 4.32 -7.65 17.61
C LEU A 234 4.37 -7.42 19.12
N CYS A 235 5.37 -6.69 19.60
CA CYS A 235 5.46 -6.33 21.02
C CYS A 235 4.34 -5.36 21.45
N ALA A 236 3.93 -4.43 20.58
CA ALA A 236 2.86 -3.48 20.85
C ALA A 236 1.46 -4.11 20.81
N GLU A 237 1.22 -5.05 19.89
CA GLU A 237 -0.09 -5.69 19.69
C GLU A 237 0.02 -7.24 19.64
N PRO A 238 0.56 -7.90 20.70
CA PRO A 238 0.92 -9.31 20.65
C PRO A 238 -0.28 -10.21 20.38
N ARG A 239 -1.41 -9.97 21.06
CA ARG A 239 -2.65 -10.76 20.91
C ARG A 239 -3.22 -10.71 19.49
N ARG A 240 -3.06 -9.58 18.79
CA ARG A 240 -3.57 -9.39 17.44
C ARG A 240 -2.62 -9.93 16.38
N LEU A 241 -1.31 -9.74 16.56
CA LEU A 241 -0.32 -9.99 15.51
C LEU A 241 0.44 -11.32 15.63
N TRP A 242 0.38 -12.02 16.78
CA TRP A 242 1.13 -13.26 16.95
C TRP A 242 0.78 -14.32 15.90
N ARG A 243 -0.51 -14.56 15.62
CA ARG A 243 -0.92 -15.55 14.59
C ARG A 243 -0.38 -15.15 13.22
N ARG A 244 -0.48 -13.85 12.90
CA ARG A 244 -0.04 -13.30 11.61
C ARG A 244 1.46 -13.47 11.39
N TYR A 245 2.28 -13.33 12.43
CA TYR A 245 3.73 -13.44 12.28
C TYR A 245 4.27 -14.84 12.58
N VAL A 246 3.87 -15.48 13.67
CA VAL A 246 4.39 -16.79 14.08
C VAL A 246 3.89 -17.90 13.17
N LEU A 247 2.61 -17.88 12.77
CA LEU A 247 2.06 -18.88 11.85
C LEU A 247 2.07 -18.40 10.40
N GLY A 248 1.76 -17.12 10.19
CA GLY A 248 1.66 -16.56 8.85
C GLY A 248 3.00 -16.42 8.12
N ASN A 249 4.10 -16.04 8.78
CA ASN A 249 5.39 -15.90 8.09
C ASN A 249 5.95 -17.24 7.60
N PRO A 250 5.93 -18.34 8.39
CA PRO A 250 6.30 -19.66 7.87
C PRO A 250 5.42 -20.09 6.70
N ARG A 251 4.09 -19.91 6.80
CA ARG A 251 3.17 -20.23 5.71
C ARG A 251 3.53 -19.45 4.44
N PHE A 252 3.78 -18.15 4.56
CA PHE A 252 4.22 -17.30 3.45
C PHE A 252 5.51 -17.83 2.81
N LEU A 253 6.53 -18.14 3.61
CA LEU A 253 7.78 -18.70 3.08
C LEU A 253 7.55 -20.02 2.35
N THR A 254 6.70 -20.91 2.87
CA THR A 254 6.38 -22.17 2.17
C THR A 254 5.72 -21.93 0.82
N HIS A 255 4.82 -20.95 0.71
CA HIS A 255 4.20 -20.57 -0.55
C HIS A 255 5.24 -20.07 -1.56
N ILE A 256 6.12 -19.15 -1.15
CA ILE A 256 7.17 -18.60 -2.01
C ILE A 256 8.19 -19.67 -2.43
N LEU A 257 8.59 -20.58 -1.54
CA LEU A 257 9.51 -21.67 -1.88
C LEU A 257 8.88 -22.66 -2.87
N ARG A 258 7.58 -22.98 -2.72
CA ARG A 258 6.84 -23.80 -3.68
C ARG A 258 6.74 -23.11 -5.04
N GLU A 259 6.49 -21.81 -5.06
CA GLU A 259 6.47 -21.01 -6.29
C GLU A 259 7.84 -21.02 -6.99
N ARG A 260 8.93 -20.82 -6.24
CA ARG A 260 10.30 -20.89 -6.77
C ARG A 260 10.58 -22.22 -7.45
N ARG A 261 10.26 -23.34 -6.78
CA ARG A 261 10.46 -24.69 -7.33
C ARG A 261 9.69 -24.91 -8.64
N ARG A 262 8.45 -24.40 -8.73
CA ARG A 262 7.63 -24.50 -9.95
C ARG A 262 8.24 -23.70 -11.12
N ARG A 263 8.77 -22.50 -10.86
CA ARG A 263 9.44 -21.70 -11.88
C ARG A 263 10.71 -22.35 -12.39
N SER A 264 11.59 -22.81 -11.48
CA SER A 264 12.81 -23.51 -11.88
C SER A 264 12.54 -24.79 -12.69
N ALA A 265 11.44 -25.49 -12.40
CA ALA A 265 11.03 -26.65 -13.20
C ALA A 265 10.49 -26.25 -14.59
N ALA A 266 9.84 -25.10 -14.71
CA ALA A 266 9.37 -24.57 -16.00
C ALA A 266 10.51 -24.01 -16.85
N ASP A 267 11.52 -23.39 -16.24
CA ASP A 267 12.71 -22.86 -16.93
C ASP A 267 13.68 -23.96 -17.41
N ALA A 268 13.52 -25.20 -16.91
CA ALA A 268 14.35 -26.35 -17.27
C ALA A 268 13.76 -27.22 -18.41
N LEU A 269 12.57 -26.87 -18.92
CA LEU A 269 11.89 -27.49 -20.05
C LEU A 269 12.04 -26.61 -21.31
#